data_AF-A0A1J1LQ23-F1
#
_entry.id   AF-A0A1J1LQ23-F1
#
_cell.length_a   1.000
_cell.length_b   1.000
_cell.length_c   1.000
_cell.angle_alpha   90.00
_cell.angle_beta   90.00
_cell.angle_gamma   90.00
#
_symmetry.space_group_name_H-M   'P 1'
#
loop_
_entity.id
_entity.type
_entity.pdbx_description
1 polymer ?
#
loop_
_entity_poly.entity_id
_entity_poly.type
_entity_poly.pdbx_seq_one_letter_code
_entity_poly.pdbx_strand_id
1 'polypeptide(L)' 'MGDLPNLVADANGKAVLTYTTNRVSLSPGPLSLFDEDGSAFIVHVDEDKGTTGVKGGAGGGRLGCGVIQLNA' A
#
# COMPACT_ATOMS: atom_id res chain seq x y z
N MET A 1 -2.64 -0.68 9.68
CA MET A 1 -3.14 -1.83 8.90
C MET A 1 -3.18 -1.35 7.47
N GLY A 2 -2.37 -1.91 6.59
CA GLY A 2 -2.19 -1.33 5.25
C GLY A 2 -0.91 -1.82 4.59
N ASP A 3 0.04 -2.32 5.39
CA ASP A 3 1.22 -3.02 4.89
C ASP A 3 0.79 -4.23 4.06
N LEU A 4 1.35 -4.29 2.86
CA LEU A 4 1.26 -5.36 1.90
C LEU A 4 2.68 -5.90 1.66
N PRO A 5 2.85 -7.12 1.13
CA PRO A 5 4.15 -7.62 0.73
C PRO A 5 4.84 -6.69 -0.29
N ASN A 6 6.17 -6.77 -0.37
CA ASN A 6 6.95 -6.02 -1.35
C ASN A 6 6.51 -6.35 -2.79
N LEU A 7 6.33 -5.30 -3.59
CA LEU A 7 6.07 -5.39 -5.02
C LEU A 7 7.40 -5.65 -5.75
N VAL A 8 7.45 -6.68 -6.59
CA VAL A 8 8.64 -7.05 -7.37
C VAL A 8 8.40 -6.77 -8.85
N ALA A 9 9.20 -5.88 -9.42
CA ALA A 9 9.16 -5.59 -10.86
C ALA A 9 9.99 -6.60 -11.65
N ASP A 10 9.55 -6.87 -12.88
CA ASP A 10 10.30 -7.64 -13.86
C ASP A 10 11.46 -6.81 -14.44
N ALA A 11 12.23 -7.42 -15.35
CA ALA A 11 13.37 -6.78 -16.00
C ALA A 11 13.00 -5.54 -16.86
N ASN A 12 11.72 -5.35 -17.17
CA ASN A 12 11.21 -4.20 -17.91
C ASN A 12 10.62 -3.12 -16.97
N GLY A 13 10.72 -3.30 -15.66
CA GLY A 13 10.15 -2.38 -14.67
C GLY A 13 8.64 -2.51 -14.48
N LYS A 14 8.02 -3.59 -14.98
CA LYS A 14 6.60 -3.86 -14.79
C LYS A 14 6.39 -4.80 -13.60
N ALA A 15 5.43 -4.47 -12.75
CA ALA A 15 5.08 -5.30 -11.59
C ALA A 15 3.57 -5.53 -11.53
N VAL A 16 3.18 -6.70 -11.03
CA VAL A 16 1.79 -7.05 -10.73
C VAL A 16 1.76 -7.74 -9.37
N LEU A 17 0.90 -7.26 -8.47
CA LEU A 17 0.68 -7.87 -7.17
C LEU A 17 -0.78 -8.26 -7.03
N THR A 18 -1.02 -9.53 -6.73
CA THR A 18 -2.32 -10.03 -6.31
C THR A 18 -2.20 -10.51 -4.88
N TYR A 19 -2.91 -9.85 -3.97
CA TYR A 19 -2.86 -10.18 -2.55
C TYR A 19 -4.23 -10.00 -1.91
N THR A 20 -4.51 -10.85 -0.92
CA THR A 20 -5.75 -10.79 -0.14
C THR A 20 -5.40 -10.54 1.31
N THR A 21 -6.08 -9.59 1.94
CA THR A 21 -5.90 -9.27 3.35
C THR A 21 -7.24 -9.08 4.04
N ASN A 22 -7.30 -9.41 5.33
CA ASN A 22 -8.42 -9.14 6.22
C ASN A 22 -8.13 -7.98 7.19
N ARG A 23 -7.02 -7.25 6.98
CA ARG A 23 -6.58 -6.15 7.86
C ARG A 23 -7.33 -4.84 7.61
N VAL A 24 -8.04 -4.73 6.49
CA VAL A 24 -8.82 -3.55 6.06
C VAL A 24 -10.16 -3.99 5.46
N SER A 25 -11.10 -3.06 5.31
CA SER A 25 -12.46 -3.30 4.82
C SER A 25 -12.86 -2.28 3.76
N LEU A 26 -13.78 -2.69 2.87
CA LEU A 26 -14.48 -1.80 1.93
C LEU A 26 -15.86 -1.40 2.44
N SER A 27 -16.32 -1.99 3.54
CA SER A 27 -17.59 -1.67 4.21
C SER A 27 -17.38 -0.64 5.34
N PRO A 28 -18.41 0.15 5.68
CA PRO A 28 -18.33 1.11 6.79
C PRO A 28 -17.87 0.46 8.10
N GLY A 29 -17.00 1.16 8.83
CA GLY A 29 -16.49 0.73 10.13
C GLY A 29 -15.07 1.19 10.39
N PRO A 30 -14.49 0.84 11.55
CA PRO A 30 -13.18 1.35 11.99
C PRO A 30 -11.97 0.95 11.12
N LEU A 31 -12.15 0.02 10.18
CA LEU A 31 -11.12 -0.46 9.25
C LEU A 31 -11.46 -0.14 7.78
N SER A 32 -12.47 0.71 7.55
CA SER A 32 -12.88 1.11 6.21
C SER A 32 -11.74 1.87 5.52
N LEU A 33 -11.49 1.56 4.25
CA LEU A 33 -10.62 2.37 3.38
C LEU A 33 -11.31 3.66 2.88
N PHE A 34 -12.62 3.80 3.16
CA PHE A 34 -13.45 4.94 2.78
C PHE A 34 -13.86 5.72 4.03
N ASP A 35 -12.89 6.09 4.85
CA ASP A 35 -13.06 7.02 5.97
C ASP A 35 -13.10 8.48 5.48
N GLU A 36 -13.05 9.44 6.42
CA GLU A 36 -13.27 10.86 6.14
C GLU A 36 -12.22 11.46 5.20
N ASP A 37 -10.97 11.03 5.30
CA ASP A 37 -9.86 11.45 4.44
C ASP A 37 -9.54 10.48 3.30
N GLY A 38 -10.06 9.25 3.38
CA GLY A 38 -9.92 8.23 2.35
C GLY A 38 -8.54 7.57 2.35
N SER A 39 -8.33 6.67 1.39
CA SER A 39 -7.11 5.87 1.31
C SER A 39 -6.47 5.90 -0.07
N ALA A 40 -5.19 5.58 -0.13
CA ALA A 40 -4.44 5.47 -1.38
C ALA A 40 -3.46 4.28 -1.35
N PHE A 41 -3.24 3.68 -2.51
CA PHE A 41 -2.06 2.84 -2.73
C PHE A 41 -0.83 3.73 -2.93
N ILE A 42 0.29 3.35 -2.32
CA ILE A 42 1.59 4.02 -2.50
C ILE A 42 2.62 2.98 -2.90
N VAL A 43 3.33 3.25 -3.99
CA VAL A 43 4.54 2.50 -4.36
C VAL A 43 5.75 3.28 -3.89
N HIS A 44 6.64 2.58 -3.21
CA HIS A 44 7.84 3.12 -2.63
C HIS A 44 9.05 2.91 -3.56
N VAL A 45 10.09 3.73 -3.40
CA VAL A 45 11.32 3.64 -4.21
C VAL A 45 12.19 2.46 -3.76
N ASP A 46 12.26 2.24 -2.45
CA ASP A 46 13.08 1.22 -1.83
C ASP A 46 12.22 0.07 -1.26
N GLU A 47 12.88 -1.05 -0.98
CA GLU A 47 12.24 -2.21 -0.36
C GLU A 47 11.85 -1.95 1.11
N ASP A 48 10.65 -2.37 1.52
CA ASP A 48 10.28 -2.41 2.93
C ASP A 48 11.00 -3.59 3.64
N LYS A 49 11.69 -3.30 4.73
CA LYS A 49 12.46 -4.28 5.52
C LYS A 49 11.62 -4.97 6.61
N GLY A 50 10.34 -4.66 6.72
CA GLY A 50 9.42 -5.21 7.71
C GLY A 50 9.77 -4.78 9.14
N THR A 51 10.40 -3.62 9.31
CA THR A 51 10.86 -3.12 10.61
C THR A 51 10.20 -1.79 10.94
N THR A 52 9.79 -1.62 12.19
CA THR A 52 9.12 -0.41 12.67
C THR A 52 10.10 0.44 13.47
N GLY A 53 10.11 1.75 13.20
CA GLY A 53 10.94 2.72 13.93
C GLY A 53 12.44 2.70 13.57
N VAL A 54 12.85 1.87 12.61
CA VAL A 54 14.23 1.81 12.12
C VAL A 54 14.37 2.75 10.92
N LYS A 55 15.36 3.66 10.97
CA LYS A 55 15.65 4.58 9.86
C LYS A 55 16.01 3.79 8.61
N GLY A 56 15.30 4.04 7.50
CA GLY A 56 15.47 3.29 6.25
C GLY A 56 14.87 1.88 6.28
N GLY A 57 14.09 1.53 7.32
CA GLY A 57 13.36 0.28 7.40
C GLY A 57 12.08 0.26 6.55
N ALA A 58 11.54 1.45 6.23
CA ALA A 58 10.43 1.62 5.29
C ALA A 58 10.96 1.85 3.87
N GLY A 59 10.11 1.67 2.85
CA GLY A 59 10.48 1.79 1.43
C GLY A 59 10.90 3.19 0.93
N GLY A 60 11.31 4.10 1.80
CA GLY A 60 11.88 5.39 1.40
C GLY A 60 10.87 6.31 0.73
N GLY A 61 11.29 6.98 -0.36
CA GLY A 61 10.45 7.92 -1.10
C GLY A 61 9.19 7.30 -1.71
N ARG A 62 8.18 8.12 -2.01
CA ARG A 62 6.93 7.70 -2.66
C ARG A 62 7.09 7.86 -4.17
N LEU A 63 7.30 6.75 -4.87
CA LEU A 63 7.49 6.72 -6.33
C LEU A 63 6.19 7.04 -7.08
N GLY A 64 5.05 6.59 -6.56
CA GLY A 64 3.74 6.86 -7.15
C GLY A 64 2.61 6.57 -6.17
N CYS A 65 1.44 7.14 -6.45
CA CYS A 65 0.23 6.91 -5.67
C CYS A 65 -1.02 6.76 -6.55
N GLY A 66 -2.03 6.08 -6.01
CA GLY A 66 -3.36 5.98 -6.60
C GLY A 66 -4.42 6.03 -5.52
N VAL A 67 -5.32 7.02 -5.59
CA VAL A 67 -6.42 7.18 -4.64
C VAL A 67 -7.43 6.05 -4.83
N ILE A 68 -7.88 5.45 -3.72
CA ILE A 68 -8.92 4.42 -3.72
C ILE A 68 -10.27 5.14 -3.64
N GLN A 69 -11.04 5.10 -4.73
CA GLN A 69 -12.36 5.70 -4.79
C GLN A 69 -13.42 4.64 -5.05
N LEU A 70 -14.56 4.78 -4.38
CA LEU A 70 -15.75 4.01 -4.70
C LEU A 70 -16.33 4.62 -5.99
N ASN A 71 -16.25 3.90 -7.10
CA ASN A 71 -16.92 4.31 -8.32
C ASN A 71 -18.43 4.10 -8.12
N ALA A 72 -19.16 5.20 -8.00
CA ALA A 72 -20.62 5.22 -7.98
C ALA A 72 -21.20 5.07 -9.39
#